data_AF-A0A2E1GR99-F1
#
_entry.id   AF-A0A2E1GR99-F1
#
_cell.length_a   1.000
_cell.length_b   1.000
_cell.length_c   1.000
_cell.angle_alpha   90.00
_cell.angle_beta   90.00
_cell.angle_gamma   90.00
#
_symmetry.space_group_name_H-M   'P 1'
#
loop_
_entity.id
_entity.type
_entity.pdbx_description
1 polymer ?
#
loop_
_entity_poly.entity_id
_entity_poly.type
_entity_poly.pdbx_seq_one_letter_code
_entity_poly.pdbx_strand_id
1 'polypeptide(L)'
;MRIDYTYIINLNTPEQEIRDKIKQVNWPYNIGYYILPATNGWEIVNEPSKSRFPFKIADWWKIDENQKGSHNKNFYTREVTPGEAGCMLSHYECIVNGYNDGYQNILIFEEDFYTLGKFPTQVELNAIPNDASLIYLDRHQNCPDWDEERINDYVTKVGYSYNNHAYIVTRKGMKEIIDSAILDNIIVSDEFFPAINGTSDRKDAIEIFHNPEFKAYALNGGYFGQTSNPQVNSLTEFTPEYVNNLNKEEVKEEPQNELLDDSDWDAWCNKFINPLILNQEYDLAIDEPCPHVYVFPFFTKRFCRRLIQLGESFEWTTDRHKFYPTTDNLLEVLGLDKIYNRVINEFVRPLAIDRFQLEGKSWDNLRDESFIIKYPHDQQAHLSLHHDHSNITTLVNLNPGEFEGGGTYFPKFKCNVNPKEFGVMTLHPGNITHKHGARPTTSGTRYVVVSFIKNQDHK
;
A
#
# COMPACT_ATOMS: atom_id res chain seq x y z
N MET A 1 -24.80 -11.35 -13.23
CA MET A 1 -24.96 -10.05 -13.92
C MET A 1 -23.84 -9.81 -14.94
N ARG A 2 -23.95 -8.80 -15.80
CA ARG A 2 -22.92 -8.36 -16.75
C ARG A 2 -22.69 -6.85 -16.58
N ILE A 3 -21.44 -6.42 -16.61
CA ILE A 3 -21.03 -5.01 -16.58
C ILE A 3 -21.06 -4.51 -18.02
N ASP A 4 -21.78 -3.42 -18.26
CA ASP A 4 -21.98 -2.87 -19.60
C ASP A 4 -20.89 -1.87 -19.97
N TYR A 5 -20.45 -1.07 -18.99
CA TYR A 5 -19.50 0.01 -19.20
C TYR A 5 -18.73 0.36 -17.93
N THR A 6 -17.54 0.93 -18.10
CA THR A 6 -16.67 1.36 -17.02
C THR A 6 -16.46 2.88 -17.06
N TYR A 7 -16.58 3.55 -15.93
CA TYR A 7 -16.18 4.96 -15.76
C TYR A 7 -14.97 5.05 -14.84
N ILE A 8 -14.04 5.94 -15.17
CA ILE A 8 -12.88 6.23 -14.34
C ILE A 8 -12.89 7.71 -14.03
N ILE A 9 -13.08 8.06 -12.77
CA ILE A 9 -13.04 9.44 -12.29
C ILE A 9 -11.58 9.86 -12.24
N ASN A 10 -11.22 10.84 -13.07
CA ASN A 10 -9.85 11.32 -13.18
C ASN A 10 -9.80 12.84 -13.05
N LEU A 11 -9.21 13.32 -11.97
CA LEU A 11 -8.99 14.74 -11.74
C LEU A 11 -7.57 15.15 -12.14
N ASN A 12 -6.58 14.31 -11.81
CA ASN A 12 -5.21 14.76 -11.77
C ASN A 12 -4.19 13.87 -12.51
N THR A 13 -4.47 12.58 -12.62
CA THR A 13 -3.53 11.61 -13.22
C THR A 13 -3.49 11.76 -14.74
N PRO A 14 -2.30 11.72 -15.37
CA PRO A 14 -2.20 11.73 -16.83
C PRO A 14 -3.03 10.62 -17.45
N GLU A 15 -3.79 10.96 -18.49
CA GLU A 15 -4.74 10.01 -19.12
C GLU A 15 -4.05 8.73 -19.61
N GLN A 16 -2.79 8.83 -20.07
CA GLN A 16 -2.01 7.68 -20.51
C GLN A 16 -1.73 6.69 -19.37
N GLU A 17 -1.45 7.17 -18.16
CA GLU A 17 -1.25 6.31 -16.98
C GLU A 17 -2.53 5.59 -16.60
N ILE A 18 -3.67 6.29 -16.64
CA ILE A 18 -4.99 5.67 -16.44
C ILE A 18 -5.25 4.58 -17.49
N ARG A 19 -4.93 4.85 -18.76
CA ARG A 19 -5.05 3.84 -19.84
C ARG A 19 -4.16 2.63 -19.58
N ASP A 20 -2.97 2.82 -19.03
CA ASP A 20 -2.05 1.73 -18.73
C ASP A 20 -2.50 0.91 -17.51
N LYS A 21 -3.08 1.54 -16.48
CA LYS A 21 -3.76 0.84 -15.38
C LYS A 21 -4.91 -0.04 -15.88
N ILE A 22 -5.75 0.50 -16.76
CA ILE A 22 -6.90 -0.23 -17.35
C ILE A 22 -6.45 -1.44 -18.16
N LYS A 23 -5.33 -1.35 -18.90
CA LYS A 23 -4.77 -2.48 -19.66
C LYS A 23 -4.28 -3.62 -18.78
N GLN A 24 -3.90 -3.34 -17.54
CA GLN A 24 -3.43 -4.36 -16.58
C GLN A 24 -4.59 -5.15 -15.97
N VAL A 25 -5.82 -4.61 -15.99
CA VAL A 25 -6.99 -5.30 -15.45
C VAL A 25 -7.29 -6.55 -16.27
N ASN A 26 -7.43 -7.68 -15.60
CA ASN A 26 -7.74 -8.97 -16.22
C ASN A 26 -9.23 -9.07 -16.59
N TRP A 27 -9.63 -8.37 -17.65
CA TRP A 27 -11.03 -8.27 -18.06
C TRP A 27 -11.61 -9.63 -18.49
N PRO A 28 -12.78 -10.03 -17.96
CA PRO A 28 -13.41 -11.31 -18.32
C PRO A 28 -14.02 -11.31 -19.73
N TYR A 29 -14.27 -10.13 -20.29
CA TYR A 29 -14.76 -9.87 -21.64
C TYR A 29 -14.45 -8.42 -22.02
N ASN A 30 -14.70 -8.02 -23.27
CA ASN A 30 -14.51 -6.65 -23.70
C ASN A 30 -15.55 -5.72 -23.03
N ILE A 31 -15.08 -4.76 -22.23
CA ILE A 31 -15.89 -3.75 -21.55
C ILE A 31 -15.38 -2.38 -21.98
N GLY A 32 -16.27 -1.54 -22.51
CA GLY A 32 -15.93 -0.16 -22.88
C GLY A 32 -15.65 0.68 -21.63
N TYR A 33 -14.87 1.74 -21.78
CA TYR A 33 -14.61 2.64 -20.68
C TYR A 33 -14.57 4.12 -21.10
N TYR A 34 -14.85 4.99 -20.14
CA TYR A 34 -14.70 6.44 -20.28
C TYR A 34 -13.94 7.01 -19.09
N ILE A 35 -12.88 7.77 -19.37
CA ILE A 35 -12.13 8.52 -18.37
C ILE A 35 -12.87 9.85 -18.20
N LEU A 36 -13.66 9.96 -17.13
CA LEU A 36 -14.43 11.14 -16.81
C LEU A 36 -13.47 12.21 -16.24
N PRO A 37 -13.40 13.42 -16.84
CA PRO A 37 -12.76 14.56 -16.20
C PRO A 37 -13.56 14.91 -14.94
N ALA A 38 -12.98 14.63 -13.78
CA ALA A 38 -13.64 14.80 -12.49
C ALA A 38 -14.00 16.27 -12.23
N THR A 39 -15.02 16.49 -11.42
CA THR A 39 -15.36 17.82 -10.91
C THR A 39 -14.28 18.27 -9.91
N ASN A 40 -13.57 19.34 -10.23
CA ASN A 40 -12.58 19.91 -9.33
C ASN A 40 -13.27 20.65 -8.17
N GLY A 41 -13.36 19.98 -7.03
CA GLY A 41 -13.92 20.51 -5.79
C GLY A 41 -13.41 21.89 -5.38
N TRP A 42 -12.11 22.12 -5.58
CA TRP A 42 -11.42 23.35 -5.20
C TRP A 42 -11.77 24.54 -6.11
N GLU A 43 -12.26 24.27 -7.33
CA GLU A 43 -12.76 25.31 -8.23
C GLU A 43 -14.23 25.63 -7.97
N ILE A 44 -15.07 24.61 -7.80
CA ILE A 44 -16.53 24.81 -7.69
C ILE A 44 -16.94 25.52 -6.39
N VAL A 45 -16.11 25.48 -5.35
CA VAL A 45 -16.38 26.24 -4.10
C VAL A 45 -16.29 27.75 -4.34
N ASN A 46 -15.41 28.20 -5.23
CA ASN A 46 -15.26 29.62 -5.58
C ASN A 46 -16.11 30.01 -6.79
N GLU A 47 -16.40 29.06 -7.68
CA GLU A 47 -17.17 29.27 -8.90
C GLU A 47 -18.19 28.14 -9.11
N PRO A 48 -19.32 28.13 -8.37
CA PRO A 48 -20.29 27.03 -8.41
C PRO A 48 -20.85 26.72 -9.81
N SER A 49 -20.83 27.69 -10.73
CA SER A 49 -21.22 27.50 -12.14
C SER A 49 -20.35 26.53 -12.92
N LYS A 50 -19.16 26.16 -12.41
CA LYS A 50 -18.31 25.13 -13.00
C LYS A 50 -18.75 23.70 -12.66
N SER A 51 -19.62 23.53 -11.66
CA SER A 51 -20.25 22.23 -11.42
C SER A 51 -21.26 21.94 -12.53
N ARG A 52 -21.28 20.70 -13.01
CA ARG A 52 -22.28 20.24 -14.00
C ARG A 52 -23.68 20.11 -13.41
N PHE A 53 -23.77 20.03 -12.08
CA PHE A 53 -25.02 19.95 -11.34
C PHE A 53 -25.09 21.09 -10.31
N PRO A 54 -26.25 21.76 -10.18
CA PRO A 54 -26.51 22.58 -9.01
C PRO A 54 -26.34 21.73 -7.76
N PHE A 55 -25.63 22.26 -6.77
CA PHE A 55 -25.35 21.52 -5.53
C PHE A 55 -25.30 22.45 -4.33
N LYS A 56 -25.50 21.87 -3.15
CA LYS A 56 -25.34 22.52 -1.85
C LYS A 56 -24.58 21.59 -0.90
N ILE A 57 -23.52 22.10 -0.27
CA ILE A 57 -22.79 21.38 0.78
C ILE A 57 -23.69 21.28 2.03
N ALA A 58 -23.71 20.11 2.67
CA ALA A 58 -24.53 19.88 3.85
C ALA A 58 -24.10 20.75 5.04
N ASP A 59 -24.92 21.75 5.40
CA ASP A 59 -24.67 22.63 6.55
C ASP A 59 -24.67 21.89 7.90
N TRP A 60 -25.27 20.70 7.94
CA TRP A 60 -25.41 19.85 9.13
C TRP A 60 -24.27 18.83 9.27
N TRP A 61 -23.36 18.73 8.29
CA TRP A 61 -22.31 17.71 8.26
C TRP A 61 -21.46 17.72 9.53
N LYS A 62 -20.99 18.89 9.94
CA LYS A 62 -20.07 19.08 11.05
C LYS A 62 -20.80 19.01 12.38
N ILE A 63 -20.36 18.11 13.26
CA ILE A 63 -20.91 17.95 14.61
C ILE A 63 -19.98 18.57 15.66
N ASP A 64 -20.54 18.93 16.81
CA ASP A 64 -19.78 19.43 17.97
C ASP A 64 -18.90 18.31 18.57
N GLU A 65 -17.64 18.62 18.90
CA GLU A 65 -16.68 17.70 19.53
C GLU A 65 -17.22 17.01 20.79
N ASN A 66 -18.19 17.63 21.46
CA ASN A 66 -18.81 17.11 22.68
C ASN A 66 -19.87 16.02 22.44
N GLN A 67 -20.24 15.73 21.19
CA GLN A 67 -21.17 14.63 20.89
C GLN A 67 -20.48 13.27 21.09
N LYS A 68 -20.83 12.61 22.19
CA LYS A 68 -20.37 11.25 22.52
C LYS A 68 -21.02 10.24 21.58
N GLY A 69 -20.23 9.54 20.75
CA GLY A 69 -20.70 8.32 20.09
C GLY A 69 -20.09 8.01 18.72
N SER A 70 -19.44 8.96 18.04
CA SER A 70 -18.82 8.65 16.74
C SER A 70 -17.48 7.93 16.91
N HIS A 71 -17.28 6.85 16.15
CA HIS A 71 -16.02 6.10 16.06
C HIS A 71 -14.88 6.92 15.43
N ASN A 72 -15.20 8.00 14.71
CA ASN A 72 -14.23 8.85 14.02
C ASN A 72 -14.46 10.35 14.31
N LYS A 73 -14.15 10.75 15.55
CA LYS A 73 -14.42 12.11 16.04
C LYS A 73 -13.77 13.21 15.20
N ASN A 74 -12.51 13.02 14.79
CA ASN A 74 -11.78 14.06 14.04
C ASN A 74 -12.34 14.27 12.64
N PHE A 75 -12.98 13.26 12.05
CA PHE A 75 -13.54 13.33 10.71
C PHE A 75 -14.86 14.12 10.67
N TYR A 76 -15.74 13.92 11.65
CA TYR A 76 -17.02 14.62 11.68
C TYR A 76 -16.99 16.00 12.34
N THR A 77 -15.88 16.38 12.98
CA THR A 77 -15.73 17.72 13.59
C THR A 77 -15.14 18.76 12.62
N ARG A 78 -14.87 18.37 11.37
CA ARG A 78 -14.49 19.29 10.28
C ARG A 78 -15.60 19.45 9.25
N GLU A 79 -15.50 20.50 8.45
CA GLU A 79 -16.36 20.69 7.27
C GLU A 79 -16.09 19.62 6.21
N VAL A 80 -17.04 19.40 5.30
CA VAL A 80 -16.80 18.68 4.04
C VAL A 80 -15.75 19.49 3.27
N THR A 81 -14.65 18.85 2.88
CA THR A 81 -13.62 19.55 2.12
C THR A 81 -14.12 19.85 0.70
N PRO A 82 -13.55 20.85 0.01
CA PRO A 82 -13.83 21.07 -1.40
C PRO A 82 -13.58 19.80 -2.22
N GLY A 83 -12.45 19.11 -1.98
CA GLY A 83 -12.09 17.88 -2.68
C GLY A 83 -13.10 16.75 -2.50
N GLU A 84 -13.63 16.54 -1.29
CA GLU A 84 -14.70 15.56 -1.03
C GLU A 84 -15.99 15.90 -1.79
N ALA A 85 -16.38 17.17 -1.81
CA ALA A 85 -17.55 17.61 -2.58
C ALA A 85 -17.36 17.37 -4.09
N GLY A 86 -16.18 17.68 -4.62
CA GLY A 86 -15.82 17.40 -6.02
C GLY A 86 -15.80 15.92 -6.35
N CYS A 87 -15.29 15.09 -5.44
CA CYS A 87 -15.32 13.64 -5.56
C CYS A 87 -16.76 13.13 -5.62
N MET A 88 -17.60 13.44 -4.63
CA MET A 88 -19.01 13.00 -4.61
C MET A 88 -19.78 13.42 -5.88
N LEU A 89 -19.59 14.66 -6.36
CA LEU A 89 -20.21 15.12 -7.61
C LEU A 89 -19.73 14.35 -8.85
N SER A 90 -18.47 13.91 -8.86
CA SER A 90 -17.91 13.09 -9.94
C SER A 90 -18.49 11.67 -9.93
N HIS A 91 -18.70 11.07 -8.75
CA HIS A 91 -19.41 9.79 -8.62
C HIS A 91 -20.85 9.93 -9.13
N TYR A 92 -21.55 10.98 -8.68
CA TYR A 92 -22.92 11.27 -9.11
C TYR A 92 -22.99 11.43 -10.64
N GLU A 93 -22.01 12.10 -11.24
CA GLU A 93 -21.94 12.25 -12.69
C GLU A 93 -21.81 10.92 -13.44
N CYS A 94 -20.87 10.04 -13.05
CA CYS A 94 -20.74 8.72 -13.65
C CYS A 94 -22.07 7.96 -13.64
N ILE A 95 -22.79 8.06 -12.52
CA ILE A 95 -24.09 7.42 -12.29
C ILE A 95 -25.17 8.01 -13.21
N VAL A 96 -25.27 9.34 -13.31
CA VAL A 96 -26.21 10.01 -14.22
C VAL A 96 -25.94 9.63 -15.67
N ASN A 97 -24.68 9.65 -16.09
CA ASN A 97 -24.28 9.31 -17.45
C ASN A 97 -24.65 7.85 -17.76
N GLY A 98 -24.27 6.91 -16.88
CA GLY A 98 -24.59 5.51 -17.08
C GLY A 98 -26.10 5.22 -17.11
N TYR A 99 -26.88 5.92 -16.30
CA TYR A 99 -28.33 5.79 -16.30
C TYR A 99 -28.96 6.30 -17.61
N ASN A 100 -28.54 7.48 -18.06
CA ASN A 100 -29.00 8.14 -19.29
C ASN A 100 -28.61 7.36 -20.55
N ASP A 101 -27.43 6.76 -20.57
CA ASP A 101 -26.95 5.89 -21.65
C ASP A 101 -27.68 4.53 -21.71
N GLY A 102 -28.53 4.24 -20.72
CA GLY A 102 -29.35 3.03 -20.71
C GLY A 102 -28.64 1.78 -20.18
N TYR A 103 -27.46 1.91 -19.59
CA TYR A 103 -26.72 0.79 -19.02
C TYR A 103 -27.48 0.14 -17.86
N GLN A 104 -27.29 -1.18 -17.71
CA GLN A 104 -27.85 -1.98 -16.64
C GLN A 104 -26.90 -2.05 -15.45
N ASN A 105 -25.60 -2.19 -15.68
CA ASN A 105 -24.59 -2.20 -14.62
C ASN A 105 -23.33 -1.48 -15.09
N ILE A 106 -22.88 -0.51 -14.30
CA ILE A 106 -21.65 0.23 -14.57
C ILE A 106 -20.62 -0.06 -13.49
N LEU A 107 -19.35 -0.13 -13.89
CA LEU A 107 -18.21 -0.18 -12.97
C LEU A 107 -17.61 1.22 -12.86
N ILE A 108 -17.35 1.68 -11.64
CA ILE A 108 -16.73 2.97 -11.37
C ILE A 108 -15.40 2.75 -10.67
N PHE A 109 -14.35 3.39 -11.19
CA PHE A 109 -13.05 3.53 -10.54
C PHE A 109 -12.77 5.00 -10.19
N GLU A 110 -12.06 5.23 -9.10
CA GLU A 110 -11.31 6.48 -8.86
C GLU A 110 -9.90 6.36 -9.46
N GLU A 111 -9.25 7.47 -9.79
CA GLU A 111 -7.96 7.50 -10.50
C GLU A 111 -6.81 6.78 -9.76
N ASP A 112 -6.93 6.63 -8.45
CA ASP A 112 -5.94 6.03 -7.57
C ASP A 112 -6.05 4.49 -7.47
N PHE A 113 -6.98 3.87 -8.21
CA PHE A 113 -7.10 2.42 -8.25
C PHE A 113 -5.84 1.73 -8.84
N TYR A 114 -5.62 0.48 -8.44
CA TYR A 114 -4.73 -0.48 -9.11
C TYR A 114 -5.29 -1.90 -9.02
N THR A 115 -4.91 -2.78 -9.94
CA THR A 115 -5.37 -4.18 -9.96
C THR A 115 -4.45 -5.09 -9.16
N LEU A 116 -5.02 -6.11 -8.51
CA LEU A 116 -4.31 -7.19 -7.82
C LEU A 116 -4.15 -8.46 -8.67
N GLY A 117 -4.36 -8.35 -9.99
CA GLY A 117 -4.14 -9.45 -10.94
C GLY A 117 -5.31 -10.43 -11.11
N LYS A 118 -6.42 -10.23 -10.40
CA LYS A 118 -7.69 -10.96 -10.61
C LYS A 118 -8.88 -10.01 -10.76
N PHE A 119 -9.93 -10.49 -11.42
CA PHE A 119 -11.20 -9.80 -11.60
C PHE A 119 -12.35 -10.76 -11.24
N PRO A 120 -13.52 -10.26 -10.80
CA PRO A 120 -14.68 -11.12 -10.54
C PRO A 120 -15.02 -12.03 -11.73
N THR A 121 -15.07 -13.33 -11.47
CA THR A 121 -15.51 -14.33 -12.43
C THR A 121 -17.00 -14.19 -12.73
N GLN A 122 -17.45 -14.74 -13.86
CA GLN A 122 -18.88 -14.72 -14.20
C GLN A 122 -19.74 -15.47 -13.17
N VAL A 123 -19.19 -16.47 -12.48
CA VAL A 123 -19.86 -17.20 -11.39
C VAL A 123 -20.09 -16.27 -10.20
N GLU A 124 -19.06 -15.55 -9.76
CA GLU A 124 -19.17 -14.55 -8.68
C GLU A 124 -20.18 -13.46 -9.05
N LEU A 125 -20.10 -12.92 -10.28
CA LEU A 125 -21.04 -11.90 -10.76
C LEU A 125 -22.48 -12.41 -10.86
N ASN A 126 -22.70 -13.71 -11.09
CA ASN A 126 -24.04 -14.30 -11.14
C ASN A 126 -24.59 -14.67 -9.76
N ALA A 127 -23.74 -14.71 -8.73
CA ALA A 127 -24.15 -14.96 -7.35
C ALA A 127 -24.72 -13.71 -6.65
N ILE A 128 -24.56 -12.52 -7.26
CA ILE A 128 -25.06 -11.25 -6.73
C ILE A 128 -26.61 -11.23 -6.76
N PRO A 129 -27.27 -10.91 -5.64
CA PRO A 129 -28.73 -10.77 -5.58
C PRO A 129 -29.29 -9.76 -6.59
N ASN A 130 -30.47 -10.05 -7.14
CA ASN A 130 -31.12 -9.19 -8.15
C ASN A 130 -31.61 -7.85 -7.60
N ASP A 131 -31.72 -7.70 -6.28
CA ASP A 131 -32.11 -6.47 -5.61
C ASP A 131 -30.94 -5.51 -5.34
N ALA A 132 -29.72 -5.92 -5.68
CA ALA A 132 -28.51 -5.13 -5.50
C ALA A 132 -28.61 -3.75 -6.15
N SER A 133 -28.24 -2.73 -5.38
CA SER A 133 -28.08 -1.34 -5.81
C SER A 133 -26.61 -1.04 -6.08
N LEU A 134 -25.75 -1.46 -5.15
CA LEU A 134 -24.32 -1.20 -5.16
C LEU A 134 -23.55 -2.48 -4.79
N ILE A 135 -22.43 -2.73 -5.46
CA ILE A 135 -21.56 -3.87 -5.21
C ILE A 135 -20.12 -3.41 -5.10
N TYR A 136 -19.52 -3.50 -3.91
CA TYR A 136 -18.11 -3.22 -3.70
C TYR A 136 -17.24 -4.33 -4.29
N LEU A 137 -16.22 -3.92 -5.05
CA LEU A 137 -15.13 -4.81 -5.49
C LEU A 137 -13.89 -4.66 -4.61
N ASP A 138 -13.72 -3.50 -3.99
CA ASP A 138 -12.87 -3.30 -2.83
C ASP A 138 -13.51 -2.25 -1.90
N ARG A 139 -13.23 -2.35 -0.60
CA ARG A 139 -13.77 -1.46 0.45
C ARG A 139 -12.97 -1.57 1.74
N HIS A 140 -13.13 -0.58 2.62
CA HIS A 140 -12.74 -0.69 4.02
C HIS A 140 -13.98 -0.93 4.89
N GLN A 141 -14.04 -2.07 5.58
CA GLN A 141 -15.12 -2.38 6.50
C GLN A 141 -14.90 -1.65 7.83
N ASN A 142 -15.83 -0.77 8.22
CA ASN A 142 -15.77 0.01 9.47
C ASN A 142 -16.56 -0.61 10.61
N CYS A 143 -17.35 -1.65 10.34
CA CYS A 143 -18.11 -2.39 11.33
C CYS A 143 -17.46 -3.76 11.63
N PRO A 144 -17.74 -4.36 12.79
CA PRO A 144 -17.37 -5.74 13.04
C PRO A 144 -18.06 -6.72 12.08
N ASP A 145 -17.45 -7.88 11.85
CA ASP A 145 -17.97 -8.89 10.91
C ASP A 145 -19.40 -9.37 11.20
N TRP A 146 -19.84 -9.30 12.47
CA TRP A 146 -21.19 -9.72 12.87
C TRP A 146 -22.31 -8.74 12.48
N ASP A 147 -21.96 -7.52 12.03
CA ASP A 147 -22.91 -6.56 11.48
C ASP A 147 -23.11 -6.76 9.96
N GLU A 148 -22.41 -7.74 9.37
CA GLU A 148 -22.59 -8.13 7.97
C GLU A 148 -23.28 -9.49 7.85
N GLU A 149 -23.96 -9.70 6.72
CA GLU A 149 -24.71 -10.93 6.46
C GLU A 149 -24.13 -11.63 5.23
N ARG A 150 -23.55 -12.82 5.43
CA ARG A 150 -23.05 -13.65 4.33
C ARG A 150 -24.23 -14.27 3.58
N ILE A 151 -24.42 -13.88 2.32
CA ILE A 151 -25.56 -14.33 1.50
C ILE A 151 -25.25 -15.65 0.80
N ASN A 152 -24.02 -15.83 0.33
CA ASN A 152 -23.54 -17.05 -0.30
C ASN A 152 -21.99 -17.10 -0.31
N ASP A 153 -21.39 -18.10 -0.94
CA ASP A 153 -19.93 -18.29 -0.99
C ASP A 153 -19.14 -17.11 -1.59
N TYR A 154 -19.80 -16.20 -2.31
CA TYR A 154 -19.15 -15.09 -3.01
C TYR A 154 -19.58 -13.71 -2.54
N VAL A 155 -20.76 -13.59 -1.92
CA VAL A 155 -21.43 -12.31 -1.67
C VAL A 155 -21.76 -12.12 -0.21
N THR A 156 -21.41 -10.95 0.30
CA THR A 156 -21.79 -10.46 1.63
C THR A 156 -22.66 -9.21 1.48
N LYS A 157 -23.75 -9.12 2.23
CA LYS A 157 -24.51 -7.89 2.39
C LYS A 157 -23.78 -7.01 3.40
N VAL A 158 -23.40 -5.81 2.97
CA VAL A 158 -22.42 -5.01 3.70
C VAL A 158 -23.07 -4.25 4.85
N GLY A 159 -22.30 -4.12 5.93
CA GLY A 159 -22.54 -3.15 6.99
C GLY A 159 -21.86 -1.83 6.68
N TYR A 160 -21.48 -1.10 7.73
CA TYR A 160 -20.81 0.19 7.58
C TYR A 160 -19.45 0.04 6.86
N SER A 161 -19.28 0.75 5.73
CA SER A 161 -18.13 0.59 4.83
C SER A 161 -17.68 1.93 4.22
N TYR A 162 -16.37 2.12 4.09
CA TYR A 162 -15.72 3.21 3.35
C TYR A 162 -14.98 2.70 2.11
N ASN A 163 -14.39 3.64 1.39
CA ASN A 163 -13.65 3.56 0.14
C ASN A 163 -14.54 3.23 -1.07
N ASN A 164 -14.56 4.15 -2.04
CA ASN A 164 -15.33 4.03 -3.27
C ASN A 164 -14.45 3.98 -4.54
N HIS A 165 -13.18 3.61 -4.40
CA HIS A 165 -12.25 3.55 -5.55
C HIS A 165 -12.55 2.43 -6.56
N ALA A 166 -13.35 1.40 -6.21
CA ALA A 166 -13.73 0.32 -7.13
C ALA A 166 -15.08 -0.35 -6.75
N TYR A 167 -16.15 -0.03 -7.49
CA TYR A 167 -17.49 -0.59 -7.22
C TYR A 167 -18.40 -0.60 -8.46
N ILE A 168 -19.39 -1.49 -8.44
CA ILE A 168 -20.44 -1.60 -9.46
C ILE A 168 -21.72 -0.94 -8.94
N VAL A 169 -22.41 -0.20 -9.80
CA VAL A 169 -23.76 0.30 -9.53
C VAL A 169 -24.73 -0.29 -10.56
N THR A 170 -25.81 -0.88 -10.07
CA THR A 170 -26.88 -1.40 -10.94
C THR A 170 -27.79 -0.29 -11.40
N ARG A 171 -28.62 -0.51 -12.42
CA ARG A 171 -29.59 0.47 -12.89
C ARG A 171 -30.57 0.92 -11.82
N LYS A 172 -30.94 -0.01 -10.94
CA LYS A 172 -31.73 0.29 -9.74
C LYS A 172 -30.97 1.24 -8.83
N GLY A 173 -29.74 0.90 -8.45
CA GLY A 173 -28.91 1.76 -7.61
C GLY A 173 -28.63 3.13 -8.21
N MET A 174 -28.38 3.19 -9.53
CA MET A 174 -28.19 4.46 -10.23
C MET A 174 -29.43 5.35 -10.08
N LYS A 175 -30.63 4.81 -10.28
CA LYS A 175 -31.88 5.56 -10.12
C LYS A 175 -32.10 6.01 -8.68
N GLU A 176 -31.85 5.14 -7.71
CA GLU A 176 -32.01 5.44 -6.29
C GLU A 176 -31.07 6.56 -5.83
N ILE A 177 -29.85 6.61 -6.36
CA ILE A 177 -28.88 7.69 -6.06
C ILE A 177 -29.30 9.00 -6.74
N ILE A 178 -29.73 8.96 -8.00
CA ILE A 178 -30.21 10.13 -8.76
C ILE A 178 -31.44 10.75 -8.10
N ASP A 179 -32.32 9.92 -7.54
CA ASP A 179 -33.52 10.38 -6.83
C ASP A 179 -33.26 10.83 -5.39
N SER A 180 -32.04 10.62 -4.87
CA SER A 180 -31.71 10.98 -3.49
C SER A 180 -31.51 12.48 -3.30
N ALA A 181 -31.49 12.93 -2.06
CA ALA A 181 -31.26 14.33 -1.68
C ALA A 181 -29.78 14.76 -1.76
N ILE A 182 -28.90 13.97 -2.38
CA ILE A 182 -27.44 14.18 -2.33
C ILE A 182 -27.00 15.51 -2.93
N LEU A 183 -27.62 15.98 -4.01
CA LEU A 183 -27.29 17.27 -4.61
C LEU A 183 -27.61 18.46 -3.69
N ASP A 184 -28.64 18.34 -2.85
CA ASP A 184 -29.01 19.38 -1.87
C ASP A 184 -28.25 19.25 -0.54
N ASN A 185 -27.50 18.16 -0.35
CA ASN A 185 -26.83 17.80 0.90
C ASN A 185 -25.49 17.11 0.63
N ILE A 186 -24.60 17.74 -0.15
CA ILE A 186 -23.31 17.12 -0.50
C ILE A 186 -22.50 16.84 0.77
N ILE A 187 -22.19 15.56 0.93
CA ILE A 187 -21.26 14.98 1.92
C ILE A 187 -20.28 14.07 1.18
N VAL A 188 -19.26 13.61 1.88
CA VAL A 188 -18.29 12.64 1.34
C VAL A 188 -18.98 11.32 0.93
N SER A 189 -18.53 10.73 -0.19
CA SER A 189 -19.06 9.47 -0.74
C SER A 189 -18.99 8.32 0.26
N ASP A 190 -17.90 8.26 1.02
CA ASP A 190 -17.67 7.30 2.10
C ASP A 190 -18.79 7.31 3.14
N GLU A 191 -19.45 8.44 3.36
CA GLU A 191 -20.57 8.53 4.30
C GLU A 191 -21.94 8.46 3.59
N PHE A 192 -22.04 8.96 2.35
CA PHE A 192 -23.28 8.90 1.59
C PHE A 192 -23.76 7.46 1.33
N PHE A 193 -22.88 6.57 0.84
CA PHE A 193 -23.30 5.21 0.48
C PHE A 193 -23.76 4.38 1.68
N PRO A 194 -23.07 4.41 2.84
CA PRO A 194 -23.61 3.83 4.06
C PRO A 194 -24.90 4.49 4.56
N ALA A 195 -25.05 5.82 4.42
CA ALA A 195 -26.25 6.52 4.85
C ALA A 195 -27.48 6.13 4.02
N ILE A 196 -27.38 6.11 2.68
CA ILE A 196 -28.49 5.67 1.81
C ILE A 196 -28.82 4.19 2.05
N ASN A 197 -27.83 3.33 2.31
CA ASN A 197 -28.01 1.92 2.68
C ASN A 197 -28.53 1.72 4.12
N GLY A 198 -28.46 2.75 4.98
CA GLY A 198 -28.94 2.71 6.37
C GLY A 198 -27.97 2.06 7.37
N THR A 199 -26.70 1.90 7.00
CA THR A 199 -25.67 1.24 7.81
C THR A 199 -24.66 2.19 8.44
N SER A 200 -24.80 3.50 8.18
CA SER A 200 -23.96 4.53 8.78
C SER A 200 -24.21 4.69 10.29
N ASP A 201 -23.18 5.09 11.05
CA ASP A 201 -23.37 5.55 12.44
C ASP A 201 -23.93 6.97 12.53
N ARG A 202 -23.93 7.72 11.42
CA ARG A 202 -24.49 9.06 11.27
C ARG A 202 -26.00 9.00 11.08
N LYS A 203 -26.72 8.96 12.20
CA LYS A 203 -28.19 8.93 12.23
C LYS A 203 -28.84 10.12 11.50
N ASP A 204 -28.22 11.28 11.59
CA ASP A 204 -28.60 12.49 10.85
C ASP A 204 -28.45 12.32 9.34
N ALA A 205 -27.37 11.68 8.87
CA ALA A 205 -27.21 11.34 7.46
C ALA A 205 -28.25 10.29 7.00
N ILE A 206 -28.51 9.27 7.83
CA ILE A 206 -29.56 8.26 7.55
C ILE A 206 -30.93 8.93 7.42
N GLU A 207 -31.28 9.87 8.30
CA GLU A 207 -32.57 10.56 8.26
C GLU A 207 -32.80 11.28 6.92
N ILE A 208 -31.73 11.77 6.28
CA ILE A 208 -31.80 12.52 5.03
C ILE A 208 -31.75 11.60 3.81
N PHE A 209 -30.89 10.57 3.82
CA PHE A 209 -30.60 9.79 2.62
C PHE A 209 -31.22 8.41 2.58
N HIS A 210 -31.59 7.82 3.71
CA HIS A 210 -31.88 6.40 3.76
C HIS A 210 -33.02 6.01 2.83
N ASN A 211 -32.73 5.05 1.95
CA ASN A 211 -33.70 4.39 1.12
C ASN A 211 -33.73 2.91 1.52
N PRO A 212 -34.81 2.41 2.16
CA PRO A 212 -34.91 1.01 2.56
C PRO A 212 -34.78 0.00 1.42
N GLU A 213 -35.03 0.42 0.18
CA GLU A 213 -34.86 -0.41 -1.00
C GLU A 213 -33.40 -0.46 -1.48
N PHE A 214 -32.55 0.51 -1.13
CA PHE A 214 -31.15 0.51 -1.53
C PHE A 214 -30.40 -0.61 -0.82
N LYS A 215 -29.80 -1.53 -1.59
CA LYS A 215 -29.05 -2.69 -1.06
C LYS A 215 -27.61 -2.66 -1.53
N ALA A 216 -26.68 -2.55 -0.59
CA ALA A 216 -25.26 -2.69 -0.86
C ALA A 216 -24.75 -4.11 -0.54
N TYR A 217 -23.92 -4.63 -1.43
CA TYR A 217 -23.24 -5.92 -1.29
C TYR A 217 -21.74 -5.76 -1.55
N ALA A 218 -20.94 -6.76 -1.17
CA ALA A 218 -19.53 -6.86 -1.51
C ALA A 218 -19.22 -8.26 -2.00
N LEU A 219 -18.28 -8.36 -2.94
CA LEU A 219 -17.62 -9.62 -3.26
C LEU A 219 -16.47 -9.89 -2.28
N ASN A 220 -15.88 -11.08 -2.33
CA ASN A 220 -14.78 -11.53 -1.45
C ASN A 220 -13.48 -10.70 -1.53
N GLY A 221 -13.43 -9.63 -2.32
CA GLY A 221 -12.31 -8.70 -2.42
C GLY A 221 -11.03 -9.25 -3.06
N GLY A 222 -9.97 -8.44 -2.97
CA GLY A 222 -8.65 -8.73 -3.53
C GLY A 222 -8.59 -8.58 -5.06
N TYR A 223 -9.53 -7.86 -5.67
CA TYR A 223 -9.51 -7.55 -7.11
C TYR A 223 -8.74 -6.25 -7.39
N PHE A 224 -8.91 -5.26 -6.51
CA PHE A 224 -8.35 -3.92 -6.63
C PHE A 224 -7.82 -3.44 -5.28
N GLY A 225 -7.09 -2.33 -5.31
CA GLY A 225 -6.78 -1.49 -4.15
C GLY A 225 -6.57 -0.04 -4.59
N GLN A 226 -6.23 0.83 -3.63
CA GLN A 226 -6.01 2.26 -3.87
C GLN A 226 -4.61 2.72 -3.48
N THR A 227 -4.06 3.70 -4.21
CA THR A 227 -2.75 4.29 -3.93
C THR A 227 -2.78 5.53 -3.05
N SER A 228 -3.95 6.16 -2.89
CA SER A 228 -4.07 7.40 -2.12
C SER A 228 -3.83 7.18 -0.63
N ASN A 229 -3.27 8.21 -0.01
CA ASN A 229 -3.12 8.35 1.43
C ASN A 229 -3.75 9.70 1.83
N PRO A 230 -4.80 9.68 2.66
CA PRO A 230 -5.49 10.90 3.14
C PRO A 230 -4.56 11.94 3.78
N GLN A 231 -3.40 11.52 4.30
CA GLN A 231 -2.44 12.40 4.97
C GLN A 231 -1.36 12.96 4.04
N VAL A 232 -1.29 12.50 2.79
CA VAL A 232 -0.14 12.80 1.91
C VAL A 232 -0.57 13.29 0.53
N ASN A 233 -1.46 12.57 -0.15
CA ASN A 233 -1.70 12.79 -1.59
C ASN A 233 -3.16 12.58 -2.01
N SER A 234 -4.10 12.50 -1.07
CA SER A 234 -5.51 12.42 -1.43
C SER A 234 -6.02 13.74 -2.00
N LEU A 235 -6.62 13.70 -3.19
CA LEU A 235 -7.25 14.86 -3.82
C LEU A 235 -8.54 15.30 -3.11
N THR A 236 -9.06 14.47 -2.20
CA THR A 236 -10.13 14.86 -1.29
C THR A 236 -9.62 15.77 -0.17
N GLU A 237 -8.36 15.69 0.22
CA GLU A 237 -7.79 16.47 1.33
C GLU A 237 -6.89 17.62 0.84
N PHE A 238 -6.29 17.46 -0.35
CA PHE A 238 -5.35 18.42 -0.93
C PHE A 238 -5.72 18.87 -2.34
N THR A 239 -5.26 20.06 -2.76
CA THR A 239 -5.54 20.58 -4.11
C THR A 239 -4.81 19.78 -5.20
N PRO A 240 -5.33 19.74 -6.44
CA PRO A 240 -4.60 19.17 -7.58
C PRO A 240 -3.24 19.82 -7.80
N GLU A 241 -3.12 21.13 -7.54
CA GLU A 241 -1.82 21.82 -7.60
C GLU A 241 -0.86 21.27 -6.55
N TYR A 242 -1.28 21.13 -5.29
CA TYR A 242 -0.46 20.53 -4.25
C TYR A 242 -0.04 19.11 -4.62
N VAL A 243 -0.98 18.25 -5.02
CA VAL A 243 -0.72 16.84 -5.37
C VAL A 243 0.16 16.73 -6.62
N ASN A 244 -0.05 17.58 -7.64
CA ASN A 244 0.83 17.65 -8.81
C ASN A 244 2.23 18.13 -8.44
N ASN A 245 2.33 19.06 -7.51
CA ASN A 245 3.59 19.61 -7.04
C ASN A 245 4.29 18.68 -6.02
N LEU A 246 3.65 17.59 -5.58
CA LEU A 246 4.38 16.48 -4.93
C LEU A 246 5.39 15.84 -5.90
N ASN A 247 5.13 15.90 -7.23
CA ASN A 247 5.93 15.25 -8.27
C ASN A 247 6.43 16.21 -9.39
N LYS A 248 6.12 17.52 -9.33
CA LYS A 248 6.64 18.54 -10.27
C LYS A 248 7.81 19.28 -9.66
N GLU A 249 8.99 18.97 -10.16
CA GLU A 249 10.26 19.64 -9.88
C GLU A 249 10.15 21.16 -10.19
N GLU A 250 10.14 22.00 -9.15
CA GLU A 250 11.17 23.04 -9.14
C GLU A 250 12.47 22.29 -8.91
N VAL A 251 13.47 22.52 -9.77
CA VAL A 251 14.86 22.26 -9.42
C VAL A 251 15.23 23.23 -8.28
N LYS A 252 14.76 22.90 -7.09
CA LYS A 252 15.51 23.03 -5.86
C LYS A 252 15.90 21.61 -5.54
N GLU A 253 17.18 21.38 -5.32
CA GLU A 253 17.66 20.15 -4.71
C GLU A 253 16.72 19.83 -3.52
N GLU A 254 15.82 18.85 -3.66
CA GLU A 254 15.41 18.08 -2.49
C GLU A 254 16.73 17.54 -1.94
N PRO A 255 17.00 17.73 -0.64
CA PRO A 255 18.31 17.45 -0.10
C PRO A 255 18.68 16.03 -0.50
N GLN A 256 19.83 15.91 -1.16
CA GLN A 256 20.51 14.67 -1.53
C GLN A 256 19.90 13.49 -0.79
N ASN A 257 19.21 12.58 -1.51
CA ASN A 257 18.72 11.29 -1.01
C ASN A 257 18.53 11.30 0.51
N GLU A 258 17.35 11.56 1.07
CA GLU A 258 17.14 11.57 2.54
C GLU A 258 17.73 10.36 3.31
N LEU A 259 18.00 9.26 2.61
CA LEU A 259 18.75 8.09 3.07
C LEU A 259 20.25 8.37 3.35
N LEU A 260 20.87 9.24 2.57
CA LEU A 260 22.25 9.74 2.63
C LEU A 260 22.43 10.98 3.51
N ASP A 261 21.36 11.66 3.93
CA ASP A 261 21.42 12.79 4.87
C ASP A 261 21.36 12.30 6.31
N ASP A 262 22.52 11.99 6.90
CA ASP A 262 22.67 11.58 8.29
C ASP A 262 23.06 12.75 9.23
N SER A 263 22.87 13.99 8.78
CA SER A 263 23.22 15.19 9.55
C SER A 263 22.47 15.29 10.89
N ASP A 264 21.21 14.83 10.92
CA ASP A 264 20.42 14.58 12.12
C ASP A 264 20.16 13.08 12.25
N TRP A 265 21.03 12.40 13.02
CA TRP A 265 20.99 10.96 13.17
C TRP A 265 19.74 10.45 13.88
N ASP A 266 19.22 11.19 14.87
CA ASP A 266 18.02 10.77 15.60
C ASP A 266 16.80 10.87 14.70
N ALA A 267 16.70 11.95 13.90
CA ALA A 267 15.66 12.07 12.88
C ALA A 267 15.79 11.00 11.80
N TRP A 268 17.02 10.65 11.39
CA TRP A 268 17.28 9.57 10.44
C TRP A 268 16.79 8.22 11.00
N CYS A 269 17.16 7.90 12.25
CA CYS A 269 16.75 6.69 12.94
C CYS A 269 15.23 6.59 13.06
N ASN A 270 14.56 7.69 13.47
CA ASN A 270 13.11 7.73 13.60
C ASN A 270 12.37 7.48 12.27
N LYS A 271 12.97 7.84 11.13
CA LYS A 271 12.39 7.60 9.80
C LYS A 271 12.62 6.17 9.32
N PHE A 272 13.78 5.58 9.62
CA PHE A 272 14.29 4.42 8.90
C PHE A 272 14.48 3.16 9.74
N ILE A 273 14.68 3.28 11.05
CA ILE A 273 14.82 2.14 11.97
C ILE A 273 13.46 1.82 12.59
N ASN A 274 13.18 0.52 12.76
CA ASN A 274 11.96 0.05 13.37
C ASN A 274 11.94 0.43 14.87
N PRO A 275 10.84 1.02 15.39
CA PRO A 275 10.74 1.45 16.78
C PRO A 275 11.03 0.34 17.82
N LEU A 276 10.76 -0.92 17.49
CA LEU A 276 11.03 -2.05 18.39
C LEU A 276 12.53 -2.24 18.68
N ILE A 277 13.40 -1.88 17.72
CA ILE A 277 14.85 -1.95 17.89
C ILE A 277 15.38 -0.77 18.70
N LEU A 278 14.78 0.42 18.55
CA LEU A 278 15.18 1.62 19.30
C LEU A 278 15.01 1.44 20.82
N ASN A 279 14.02 0.65 21.24
CA ASN A 279 13.73 0.40 22.66
C ASN A 279 14.58 -0.73 23.28
N GLN A 280 15.42 -1.43 22.51
CA GLN A 280 16.30 -2.53 22.97
C GLN A 280 15.59 -3.69 23.70
N GLU A 281 14.28 -3.88 23.49
CA GLU A 281 13.52 -5.00 24.06
C GLU A 281 13.69 -6.28 23.20
N TYR A 282 14.91 -6.80 23.17
CA TYR A 282 15.30 -7.92 22.31
C TYR A 282 14.47 -9.18 22.53
N ASP A 283 14.08 -9.49 23.76
CA ASP A 283 13.39 -10.73 24.12
C ASP A 283 11.95 -10.82 23.61
N LEU A 284 11.35 -9.69 23.26
CA LEU A 284 10.00 -9.62 22.69
C LEU A 284 10.01 -9.42 21.17
N ALA A 285 11.13 -8.98 20.61
CA ALA A 285 11.23 -8.58 19.20
C ALA A 285 11.99 -9.57 18.31
N ILE A 286 12.67 -10.57 18.89
CA ILE A 286 13.57 -11.47 18.16
C ILE A 286 13.06 -12.90 18.23
N ASP A 287 12.87 -13.50 17.05
CA ASP A 287 12.60 -14.92 16.88
C ASP A 287 13.85 -15.68 16.45
N GLU A 288 13.90 -16.99 16.75
CA GLU A 288 14.97 -17.90 16.33
C GLU A 288 14.37 -19.07 15.51
N PRO A 289 14.06 -18.87 14.21
CA PRO A 289 13.44 -19.91 13.37
C PRO A 289 14.29 -21.17 13.19
N CYS A 290 15.61 -21.08 13.41
CA CYS A 290 16.48 -22.24 13.55
C CYS A 290 17.75 -21.87 14.34
N PRO A 291 18.50 -22.87 14.87
CA PRO A 291 19.59 -22.61 15.81
C PRO A 291 20.58 -21.56 15.31
N HIS A 292 20.73 -20.48 16.08
CA HIS A 292 21.62 -19.35 15.83
C HIS A 292 21.33 -18.56 14.55
N VAL A 293 20.09 -18.63 14.05
CA VAL A 293 19.55 -17.76 13.01
C VAL A 293 18.44 -16.94 13.63
N TYR A 294 18.69 -15.66 13.83
CA TYR A 294 17.76 -14.74 14.47
C TYR A 294 17.04 -13.89 13.44
N VAL A 295 15.76 -13.60 13.68
CA VAL A 295 14.92 -12.79 12.80
C VAL A 295 14.20 -11.74 13.63
N PHE A 296 14.21 -10.49 13.16
CA PHE A 296 13.58 -9.38 13.89
C PHE A 296 13.19 -8.21 12.97
N PRO A 297 12.11 -7.47 13.27
CA PRO A 297 11.78 -6.23 12.59
C PRO A 297 12.93 -5.23 12.76
N PHE A 298 13.45 -4.65 11.66
CA PHE A 298 14.64 -3.79 11.77
C PHE A 298 14.53 -2.47 11.01
N PHE A 299 14.20 -2.49 9.73
CA PHE A 299 14.01 -1.28 8.93
C PHE A 299 12.52 -0.97 8.74
N THR A 300 12.18 0.30 8.54
CA THR A 300 10.82 0.70 8.14
C THR A 300 10.59 0.38 6.67
N LYS A 301 9.30 0.31 6.27
CA LYS A 301 8.91 0.20 4.85
C LYS A 301 9.47 1.37 4.01
N ARG A 302 9.63 2.56 4.62
CA ARG A 302 10.22 3.75 3.98
C ARG A 302 11.67 3.51 3.60
N PHE A 303 12.50 3.01 4.53
CA PHE A 303 13.90 2.66 4.25
C PHE A 303 13.99 1.69 3.08
N CYS A 304 13.19 0.62 3.11
CA CYS A 304 13.23 -0.41 2.08
C CYS A 304 12.96 0.15 0.69
N ARG A 305 11.92 0.99 0.55
CA ARG A 305 11.57 1.64 -0.71
C ARG A 305 12.64 2.62 -1.19
N ARG A 306 13.18 3.44 -0.28
CA ARG A 306 14.24 4.41 -0.61
C ARG A 306 15.53 3.71 -1.05
N LEU A 307 15.91 2.61 -0.41
CA LEU A 307 17.08 1.85 -0.79
C LEU A 307 16.91 1.17 -2.16
N ILE A 308 15.72 0.65 -2.48
CA ILE A 308 15.43 0.10 -3.82
C ILE A 308 15.49 1.22 -4.88
N GLN A 309 14.86 2.38 -4.62
CA GLN A 309 14.90 3.53 -5.52
C GLN A 309 16.33 4.00 -5.79
N LEU A 310 17.14 4.10 -4.73
CA LEU A 310 18.55 4.44 -4.83
C LEU A 310 19.34 3.37 -5.60
N GLY A 311 19.07 2.08 -5.38
CA GLY A 311 19.71 1.00 -6.13
C GLY A 311 19.41 1.06 -7.63
N GLU A 312 18.16 1.32 -8.00
CA GLU A 312 17.72 1.42 -9.40
C GLU A 312 18.19 2.71 -10.10
N SER A 313 18.64 3.73 -9.37
CA SER A 313 19.25 4.92 -9.98
C SER A 313 20.69 4.72 -10.45
N PHE A 314 21.29 3.55 -10.17
CA PHE A 314 22.64 3.17 -10.61
C PHE A 314 22.58 1.99 -11.58
N GLU A 315 23.58 1.90 -12.45
CA GLU A 315 23.76 0.71 -13.28
C GLU A 315 24.09 -0.51 -12.39
N TRP A 316 23.39 -1.62 -12.61
CA TRP A 316 23.59 -2.83 -11.83
C TRP A 316 24.79 -3.62 -12.32
N THR A 317 25.67 -4.02 -11.41
CA THR A 317 26.80 -4.87 -11.76
C THR A 317 26.36 -6.32 -11.77
N THR A 318 26.66 -7.03 -12.87
CA THR A 318 26.53 -8.49 -12.94
C THR A 318 27.93 -9.10 -12.81
N ASP A 319 28.05 -10.18 -12.05
CA ASP A 319 29.29 -10.96 -11.88
C ASP A 319 30.44 -10.34 -11.04
N ARG A 320 30.14 -9.60 -9.98
CA ARG A 320 31.17 -9.03 -9.07
C ARG A 320 31.98 -10.07 -8.29
N HIS A 321 31.42 -11.25 -7.99
CA HIS A 321 32.10 -12.30 -7.21
C HIS A 321 32.50 -13.53 -8.06
N LYS A 322 33.77 -13.95 -7.93
CA LYS A 322 34.38 -15.03 -8.73
C LYS A 322 33.73 -16.42 -8.58
N PHE A 323 33.08 -16.70 -7.45
CA PHE A 323 32.57 -18.04 -7.13
C PHE A 323 31.04 -18.12 -7.06
N TYR A 324 30.37 -17.02 -6.69
CA TYR A 324 28.92 -16.93 -6.54
C TYR A 324 28.46 -15.53 -6.94
N PRO A 325 28.52 -15.21 -8.25
CA PRO A 325 28.18 -13.88 -8.72
C PRO A 325 26.72 -13.54 -8.41
N THR A 326 26.45 -12.28 -8.08
CA THR A 326 25.11 -11.72 -7.92
C THR A 326 24.93 -10.49 -8.80
N THR A 327 23.68 -10.13 -9.10
CA THR A 327 23.34 -8.83 -9.69
C THR A 327 23.21 -7.84 -8.54
N ASP A 328 24.27 -7.09 -8.27
CA ASP A 328 24.42 -6.30 -7.05
C ASP A 328 25.14 -4.97 -7.26
N ASN A 329 25.04 -4.12 -6.25
CA ASN A 329 25.86 -2.91 -6.08
C ASN A 329 26.28 -2.79 -4.61
N LEU A 330 27.55 -2.43 -4.37
CA LEU A 330 28.00 -2.04 -3.03
C LEU A 330 27.24 -0.82 -2.56
N LEU A 331 26.93 -0.77 -1.26
CA LEU A 331 26.41 0.44 -0.65
C LEU A 331 27.39 1.63 -0.73
N GLU A 332 28.70 1.36 -0.85
CA GLU A 332 29.71 2.38 -1.16
C GLU A 332 29.47 3.08 -2.50
N VAL A 333 29.07 2.34 -3.55
CA VAL A 333 28.71 2.94 -4.84
C VAL A 333 27.50 3.86 -4.70
N LEU A 334 26.60 3.52 -3.79
CA LEU A 334 25.40 4.31 -3.49
C LEU A 334 25.66 5.46 -2.50
N GLY A 335 26.88 5.59 -1.96
CA GLY A 335 27.24 6.58 -0.94
C GLY A 335 26.72 6.28 0.48
N LEU A 336 26.23 5.06 0.73
CA LEU A 336 25.57 4.66 1.97
C LEU A 336 26.49 3.86 2.92
N ASP A 337 27.75 3.59 2.54
CA ASP A 337 28.70 2.77 3.29
C ASP A 337 28.89 3.24 4.74
N LYS A 338 29.13 4.53 4.96
CA LYS A 338 29.39 5.08 6.30
C LYS A 338 28.16 5.03 7.19
N ILE A 339 27.02 5.41 6.62
CA ILE A 339 25.71 5.41 7.30
C ILE A 339 25.34 3.99 7.69
N TYR A 340 25.48 3.04 6.76
CA TYR A 340 25.14 1.65 7.01
C TYR A 340 26.11 1.01 8.02
N ASN A 341 27.42 1.32 7.97
CA ASN A 341 28.37 0.87 8.99
C ASN A 341 28.02 1.40 10.40
N ARG A 342 27.52 2.65 10.48
CA ARG A 342 27.01 3.22 11.72
C ARG A 342 25.77 2.46 12.22
N VAL A 343 24.81 2.15 11.34
CA VAL A 343 23.65 1.30 11.67
C VAL A 343 24.09 -0.06 12.21
N ILE A 344 25.07 -0.72 11.57
CA ILE A 344 25.61 -2.00 12.02
C ILE A 344 26.21 -1.88 13.43
N ASN A 345 27.02 -0.85 13.70
CA ASN A 345 27.68 -0.71 14.99
C ASN A 345 26.74 -0.25 16.12
N GLU A 346 25.73 0.56 15.82
CA GLU A 346 24.81 1.07 16.84
C GLU A 346 23.69 0.08 17.17
N PHE A 347 23.16 -0.65 16.18
CA PHE A 347 21.97 -1.49 16.37
C PHE A 347 22.24 -2.98 16.22
N VAL A 348 23.02 -3.40 15.22
CA VAL A 348 23.26 -4.84 14.98
C VAL A 348 24.31 -5.40 15.93
N ARG A 349 25.39 -4.67 16.19
CA ARG A 349 26.49 -5.09 17.09
C ARG A 349 26.01 -5.42 18.52
N PRO A 350 25.27 -4.55 19.24
CA PRO A 350 24.83 -4.89 20.60
C PRO A 350 23.90 -6.12 20.60
N LEU A 351 23.01 -6.23 19.60
CA LEU A 351 22.14 -7.40 19.44
C LEU A 351 22.94 -8.67 19.18
N ALA A 352 23.96 -8.63 18.31
CA ALA A 352 24.82 -9.78 18.03
C ALA A 352 25.64 -10.19 19.26
N ILE A 353 26.15 -9.23 20.05
CA ILE A 353 26.84 -9.51 21.31
C ILE A 353 25.91 -10.22 22.29
N ASP A 354 24.68 -9.73 22.45
CA ASP A 354 23.67 -10.35 23.31
C ASP A 354 23.30 -11.75 22.84
N ARG A 355 22.93 -11.91 21.56
CA ARG A 355 22.38 -13.16 21.03
C ARG A 355 23.40 -14.25 20.78
N PHE A 356 24.66 -13.91 20.51
CA PHE A 356 25.74 -14.89 20.35
C PHE A 356 26.69 -14.94 21.56
N GLN A 357 26.43 -14.14 22.60
CA GLN A 357 27.27 -14.06 23.80
C GLN A 357 28.74 -13.80 23.44
N LEU A 358 28.96 -12.81 22.57
CA LEU A 358 30.28 -12.54 22.00
C LEU A 358 31.15 -11.78 23.02
N GLU A 359 32.39 -12.24 23.18
CA GLU A 359 33.34 -11.65 24.12
C GLU A 359 34.60 -11.15 23.40
N GLY A 360 35.24 -10.15 24.00
CA GLY A 360 36.53 -9.63 23.57
C GLY A 360 36.45 -8.33 22.78
N LYS A 361 37.52 -7.54 22.86
CA LYS A 361 37.59 -6.18 22.31
C LYS A 361 37.52 -6.11 20.79
N SER A 362 37.72 -7.21 20.08
CA SER A 362 37.61 -7.21 18.62
C SER A 362 36.17 -7.03 18.14
N TRP A 363 35.18 -7.18 19.02
CA TRP A 363 33.77 -6.88 18.75
C TRP A 363 33.37 -5.44 19.06
N ASP A 364 34.24 -4.63 19.67
CA ASP A 364 33.94 -3.23 20.04
C ASP A 364 33.65 -2.36 18.82
N ASN A 365 34.16 -2.74 17.65
CA ASN A 365 33.86 -2.09 16.38
C ASN A 365 33.83 -3.13 15.25
N LEU A 366 32.83 -3.04 14.38
CA LEU A 366 32.63 -3.95 13.28
C LEU A 366 32.89 -3.26 11.94
N ARG A 367 33.50 -4.00 11.02
CA ARG A 367 33.64 -3.61 9.61
C ARG A 367 32.65 -4.44 8.79
N ASP A 368 32.00 -3.82 7.83
CA ASP A 368 31.08 -4.52 6.93
C ASP A 368 31.45 -4.31 5.47
N GLU A 369 31.13 -5.32 4.65
CA GLU A 369 30.95 -5.16 3.21
C GLU A 369 29.46 -5.36 2.94
N SER A 370 28.76 -4.26 2.70
CA SER A 370 27.31 -4.25 2.47
C SER A 370 26.97 -3.96 1.01
N PHE A 371 25.99 -4.69 0.48
CA PHE A 371 25.56 -4.57 -0.90
C PHE A 371 24.08 -4.91 -1.05
N ILE A 372 23.42 -4.21 -1.98
CA ILE A 372 22.06 -4.51 -2.41
C ILE A 372 22.11 -5.50 -3.57
N ILE A 373 21.23 -6.50 -3.54
CA ILE A 373 21.11 -7.54 -4.56
C ILE A 373 19.69 -7.50 -5.11
N LYS A 374 19.55 -7.71 -6.43
CA LYS A 374 18.27 -8.03 -7.06
C LYS A 374 18.29 -9.42 -7.68
N TYR A 375 17.20 -10.15 -7.49
CA TYR A 375 16.95 -11.48 -8.05
C TYR A 375 15.71 -11.46 -8.95
N PRO A 376 15.86 -11.09 -10.24
CA PRO A 376 14.79 -11.25 -11.22
C PRO A 376 14.51 -12.73 -11.47
N HIS A 377 13.23 -13.13 -11.50
CA HIS A 377 12.85 -14.54 -11.69
C HIS A 377 13.30 -15.14 -13.04
N ASP A 378 13.50 -14.31 -14.07
CA ASP A 378 13.84 -14.68 -15.44
C ASP A 378 15.35 -14.59 -15.74
N GLN A 379 16.14 -14.10 -14.79
CA GLN A 379 17.59 -13.95 -14.91
C GLN A 379 18.26 -14.73 -13.78
N GLN A 380 18.82 -14.02 -12.79
CA GLN A 380 19.41 -14.64 -11.63
C GLN A 380 18.36 -14.85 -10.53
N ALA A 381 17.63 -15.95 -10.61
CA ALA A 381 16.55 -16.24 -9.66
C ALA A 381 17.03 -16.80 -8.29
N HIS A 382 18.26 -17.33 -8.20
CA HIS A 382 18.74 -18.05 -7.01
C HIS A 382 20.24 -17.90 -6.78
N LEU A 383 20.73 -18.40 -5.63
CA LEU A 383 22.14 -18.46 -5.30
C LEU A 383 22.49 -19.81 -4.68
N SER A 384 23.53 -20.46 -5.21
CA SER A 384 23.99 -21.78 -4.76
C SER A 384 24.43 -21.80 -3.29
N LEU A 385 24.51 -22.99 -2.70
CA LEU A 385 24.90 -23.14 -1.29
C LEU A 385 26.37 -22.77 -1.05
N HIS A 386 26.62 -21.80 -0.17
CA HIS A 386 27.94 -21.26 0.14
C HIS A 386 28.09 -20.89 1.63
N HIS A 387 29.29 -20.47 2.01
CA HIS A 387 29.57 -19.76 3.25
C HIS A 387 29.98 -18.35 2.90
N ASP A 388 29.67 -17.42 3.80
CA ASP A 388 30.09 -16.04 3.65
C ASP A 388 31.49 -15.86 4.20
N HIS A 389 32.21 -14.91 3.61
CA HIS A 389 33.50 -14.49 4.12
C HIS A 389 33.33 -13.43 5.22
N SER A 390 32.65 -13.79 6.30
CA SER A 390 32.30 -12.94 7.44
C SER A 390 32.29 -13.71 8.75
N ASN A 391 32.32 -13.00 9.89
CA ASN A 391 32.02 -13.61 11.19
C ASN A 391 30.51 -13.82 11.33
N ILE A 392 29.74 -12.77 11.06
CA ILE A 392 28.28 -12.77 11.06
C ILE A 392 27.78 -12.09 9.78
N THR A 393 26.60 -12.50 9.32
CA THR A 393 25.93 -11.96 8.14
C THR A 393 24.54 -11.50 8.53
N THR A 394 24.16 -10.34 7.99
CA THR A 394 22.77 -9.88 8.00
C THR A 394 22.19 -9.89 6.61
N LEU A 395 20.90 -10.22 6.49
CA LEU A 395 20.12 -10.08 5.28
C LEU A 395 18.78 -9.44 5.62
N VAL A 396 18.38 -8.42 4.86
CA VAL A 396 17.06 -7.81 4.96
C VAL A 396 16.28 -8.03 3.68
N ASN A 397 15.03 -8.48 3.81
CA ASN A 397 14.10 -8.56 2.67
C ASN A 397 13.44 -7.19 2.45
N LEU A 398 13.64 -6.60 1.26
CA LEU A 398 13.25 -5.21 0.99
C LEU A 398 11.85 -5.09 0.39
N ASN A 399 11.34 -6.12 -0.30
CA ASN A 399 10.04 -6.06 -0.97
C ASN A 399 9.19 -7.35 -0.87
N PRO A 400 8.98 -7.92 0.32
CA PRO A 400 8.08 -9.06 0.47
C PRO A 400 6.66 -8.72 -0.02
N GLY A 401 6.04 -9.68 -0.71
CA GLY A 401 4.72 -9.51 -1.34
C GLY A 401 4.78 -9.06 -2.81
N GLU A 402 5.93 -8.57 -3.28
CA GLU A 402 6.14 -8.18 -4.69
C GLU A 402 6.86 -9.26 -5.53
N PHE A 403 7.15 -10.40 -4.92
CA PHE A 403 7.76 -11.56 -5.56
C PHE A 403 7.23 -12.87 -4.95
N GLU A 404 7.30 -13.97 -5.71
CA GLU A 404 6.98 -15.31 -5.23
C GLU A 404 8.23 -16.18 -5.07
N GLY A 405 8.13 -17.20 -4.20
CA GLY A 405 9.26 -18.08 -3.88
C GLY A 405 10.26 -17.43 -2.93
N GLY A 406 11.55 -17.66 -3.17
CA GLY A 406 12.63 -17.04 -2.42
C GLY A 406 12.83 -17.56 -0.99
N GLY A 407 13.57 -16.77 -0.21
CA GLY A 407 14.06 -17.11 1.13
C GLY A 407 15.54 -17.50 1.16
N THR A 408 16.06 -17.66 2.37
CA THR A 408 17.41 -18.13 2.67
C THR A 408 17.33 -19.51 3.31
N TYR A 409 17.89 -20.51 2.63
CA TYR A 409 17.80 -21.90 3.04
C TYR A 409 19.08 -22.36 3.72
N PHE A 410 18.95 -22.84 4.96
CA PHE A 410 20.01 -23.41 5.78
C PHE A 410 19.89 -24.96 5.78
N PRO A 411 20.56 -25.68 4.87
CA PRO A 411 20.46 -27.13 4.72
C PRO A 411 20.74 -27.93 6.00
N LYS A 412 21.72 -27.49 6.82
CA LYS A 412 22.07 -28.18 8.06
C LYS A 412 20.89 -28.26 9.04
N PHE A 413 20.06 -27.22 9.05
CA PHE A 413 18.90 -27.10 9.93
C PHE A 413 17.58 -27.40 9.24
N LYS A 414 17.61 -27.67 7.92
CA LYS A 414 16.42 -27.86 7.07
C LYS A 414 15.42 -26.70 7.20
N CYS A 415 15.92 -25.48 7.41
CA CYS A 415 15.13 -24.29 7.65
C CYS A 415 15.21 -23.34 6.44
N ASN A 416 14.08 -22.77 6.05
CA ASN A 416 14.01 -21.71 5.05
C ASN A 416 13.45 -20.44 5.71
N VAL A 417 14.27 -19.41 5.83
CA VAL A 417 13.87 -18.13 6.40
C VAL A 417 13.43 -17.21 5.27
N ASN A 418 12.14 -16.85 5.26
CA ASN A 418 11.55 -15.98 4.24
C ASN A 418 10.53 -15.02 4.86
N PRO A 419 11.00 -13.97 5.57
CA PRO A 419 10.12 -13.01 6.22
C PRO A 419 9.12 -12.38 5.24
N LYS A 420 7.87 -12.25 5.69
CA LYS A 420 6.76 -11.72 4.89
C LYS A 420 6.47 -10.23 5.12
N GLU A 421 7.17 -9.63 6.07
CA GLU A 421 7.05 -8.22 6.42
C GLU A 421 8.27 -7.43 5.94
N PHE A 422 8.05 -6.17 5.54
CA PHE A 422 9.10 -5.28 5.05
C PHE A 422 10.15 -5.02 6.12
N GLY A 423 11.42 -5.01 5.72
CA GLY A 423 12.50 -4.53 6.60
C GLY A 423 12.86 -5.48 7.74
N VAL A 424 12.31 -6.70 7.75
CA VAL A 424 12.73 -7.74 8.69
C VAL A 424 14.14 -8.22 8.34
N MET A 425 15.03 -8.17 9.33
CA MET A 425 16.41 -8.61 9.25
C MET A 425 16.55 -10.05 9.72
N THR A 426 17.39 -10.82 9.03
CA THR A 426 17.92 -12.10 9.48
C THR A 426 19.38 -11.93 9.86
N LEU A 427 19.81 -12.45 11.00
CA LEU A 427 21.19 -12.45 11.49
C LEU A 427 21.65 -13.89 11.73
N HIS A 428 22.80 -14.27 11.17
CA HIS A 428 23.38 -15.60 11.36
C HIS A 428 24.93 -15.56 11.30
N PRO A 429 25.63 -16.58 11.83
CA PRO A 429 27.07 -16.74 11.58
C PRO A 429 27.37 -16.89 10.08
N GLY A 430 28.46 -16.27 9.61
CA GLY A 430 28.81 -16.28 8.18
C GLY A 430 29.50 -17.58 7.72
N ASN A 431 30.32 -18.16 8.59
CA ASN A 431 31.23 -19.25 8.23
C ASN A 431 31.10 -20.47 9.16
N ILE A 432 31.67 -21.61 8.75
CA ILE A 432 31.72 -22.91 9.43
C ILE A 432 30.35 -23.61 9.59
N THR A 433 29.38 -22.98 10.26
CA THR A 433 28.18 -23.67 10.75
C THR A 433 26.93 -23.44 9.90
N HIS A 434 26.83 -22.30 9.21
CA HIS A 434 25.62 -21.83 8.52
C HIS A 434 25.81 -21.78 7.00
N LYS A 435 26.20 -22.91 6.41
CA LYS A 435 26.17 -23.04 4.95
C LYS A 435 24.74 -22.80 4.48
N HIS A 436 24.53 -21.90 3.54
CA HIS A 436 23.19 -21.47 3.12
C HIS A 436 23.16 -21.05 1.65
N GLY A 437 21.97 -20.81 1.10
CA GLY A 437 21.81 -20.28 -0.26
C GLY A 437 20.42 -19.66 -0.45
N ALA A 438 20.26 -18.89 -1.52
CA ALA A 438 18.99 -18.25 -1.85
C ALA A 438 18.10 -19.22 -2.63
N ARG A 439 16.89 -19.47 -2.13
CA ARG A 439 15.89 -20.23 -2.88
C ARG A 439 15.43 -19.45 -4.11
N PRO A 440 15.00 -20.13 -5.19
CA PRO A 440 14.58 -19.46 -6.42
C PRO A 440 13.39 -18.51 -6.21
N THR A 441 13.51 -17.29 -6.71
CA THR A 441 12.39 -16.40 -7.01
C THR A 441 11.64 -16.97 -8.22
N THR A 442 10.34 -17.24 -8.09
CA THR A 442 9.53 -17.87 -9.14
C THR A 442 8.66 -16.90 -9.92
N SER A 443 8.46 -15.69 -9.39
CA SER A 443 7.75 -14.60 -10.04
C SER A 443 8.20 -13.26 -9.44
N GLY A 444 8.17 -12.18 -10.22
CA GLY A 444 8.59 -10.85 -9.81
C GLY A 444 10.11 -10.68 -9.69
N THR A 445 10.52 -9.66 -8.93
CA THR A 445 11.92 -9.35 -8.63
C THR A 445 12.09 -9.19 -7.13
N ARG A 446 12.97 -10.00 -6.52
CA ARG A 446 13.28 -9.91 -5.09
C ARG A 446 14.47 -9.01 -4.86
N TYR A 447 14.34 -8.02 -3.99
CA TYR A 447 15.43 -7.16 -3.53
C TYR A 447 15.81 -7.49 -2.09
N VAL A 448 17.11 -7.60 -1.84
CA VAL A 448 17.66 -7.78 -0.49
C VAL A 448 18.88 -6.89 -0.30
N VAL A 449 19.14 -6.47 0.94
CA VAL A 449 20.45 -5.93 1.32
C VAL A 449 21.14 -6.94 2.21
N VAL A 450 22.39 -7.23 1.90
CA VAL A 450 23.24 -8.21 2.61
C VAL A 450 24.47 -7.50 3.13
N SER A 451 24.91 -7.88 4.33
CA SER A 451 26.13 -7.34 4.94
C SER A 451 27.01 -8.46 5.46
N PHE A 452 28.23 -8.51 4.96
CA PHE A 452 29.28 -9.38 5.48
C PHE A 452 30.04 -8.65 6.58
N ILE A 453 29.74 -8.98 7.84
CA ILE A 453 30.22 -8.24 9.00
C ILE A 453 31.37 -8.99 9.66
N LYS A 454 32.45 -8.25 9.94
CA LYS A 454 33.72 -8.75 10.45
C LYS A 454 34.12 -8.02 11.71
N ASN A 455 34.62 -8.77 12.68
CA ASN A 455 35.29 -8.21 13.83
C ASN A 455 36.70 -7.70 13.44
N GLN A 456 37.40 -7.06 14.38
CA GLN A 456 38.71 -6.47 14.08
C GLN A 456 39.81 -7.51 13.80
N ASP A 457 39.66 -8.75 14.27
CA ASP A 457 40.67 -9.80 14.10
C ASP A 457 40.53 -10.56 12.77
N HIS A 458 39.37 -10.44 12.11
CA HIS A 458 39.11 -11.11 10.84
C HIS A 458 39.92 -10.45 9.73
N LYS A 459 40.88 -11.21 9.19
CA LYS A 459 41.75 -10.78 8.10
C LYS A 459 41.05 -10.76 6.75
#